data_AF-A0AAW8ARA5-F1
#
_entry.id   AF-A0AAW8ARA5-F1
#
_cell.length_a   1.000
_cell.length_b   1.000
_cell.length_c   1.000
_cell.angle_alpha   90.00
_cell.angle_beta   90.00
_cell.angle_gamma   90.00
#
_symmetry.space_group_name_H-M   'P 1'
#
loop_
_entity.id
_entity.type
_entity.pdbx_description
1 polymer ?
#
loop_
_entity_poly.entity_id
_entity_poly.type
_entity_poly.pdbx_seq_one_letter_code
_entity_poly.pdbx_strand_id
1 'polypeptide(L)'
;RVIDKCFIGGSGGKLGETFEYLDRNLREEGILCATFITLDNFQRFMDLLRLHRYKSIESHLVQAAEIGQKGMLKAQNPIFIAKGVK
;
A
#
# COMPACT_ATOMS: atom_id res chain seq x y z
N ARG A 1 22.29 5.73 -0.51
CA ARG A 1 22.05 4.27 -0.54
C ARG A 1 20.75 4.06 -1.29
N VAL A 2 20.75 3.27 -2.35
CA VAL A 2 19.53 3.08 -3.19
C VAL A 2 18.64 2.03 -2.54
N ILE A 3 17.32 2.22 -2.58
CA ILE A 3 16.33 1.32 -1.97
C ILE A 3 15.91 0.28 -3.02
N ASP A 4 15.95 -1.00 -2.69
CA ASP A 4 15.47 -2.08 -3.59
C ASP A 4 13.96 -2.30 -3.45
N LYS A 5 13.45 -2.25 -2.22
CA LYS A 5 12.03 -2.47 -1.89
C LYS A 5 11.63 -1.59 -0.70
N CYS A 6 10.42 -1.06 -0.71
CA CYS A 6 9.86 -0.29 0.39
C CYS A 6 8.40 -0.68 0.67
N PHE A 7 8.03 -0.65 1.94
CA PHE A 7 6.67 -0.90 2.41
C PHE A 7 6.18 0.26 3.28
N ILE A 8 5.08 0.90 2.88
CA ILE A 8 4.45 2.00 3.63
C ILE A 8 3.30 1.44 4.46
N GLY A 9 3.53 1.25 5.76
CA GLY A 9 2.48 0.86 6.72
C GLY A 9 1.56 2.03 7.13
N GLY A 10 2.07 3.26 7.08
CA GLY A 10 1.32 4.48 7.38
C GLY A 10 2.12 5.71 7.00
N SER A 11 1.46 6.69 6.38
CA SER A 11 2.10 7.91 5.86
C SER A 11 1.99 9.12 6.79
N GLY A 12 1.26 9.01 7.91
CA GLY A 12 1.01 10.14 8.81
C GLY A 12 0.31 11.33 8.14
N GLY A 13 -0.50 11.07 7.10
CA GLY A 13 -1.14 12.09 6.27
C GLY A 13 -0.27 12.63 5.12
N LYS A 14 0.99 12.19 5.01
CA LYS A 14 1.99 12.68 4.05
C LYS A 14 2.24 11.70 2.90
N LEU A 15 1.19 11.06 2.39
CA LEU A 15 1.31 10.01 1.36
C LEU A 15 2.05 10.50 0.12
N GLY A 16 1.70 11.68 -0.40
CA GLY A 16 2.36 12.25 -1.59
C GLY A 16 3.85 12.52 -1.36
N GLU A 17 4.20 13.24 -0.28
CA GLU A 17 5.61 13.53 0.05
C GLU A 17 6.44 12.25 0.26
N THR A 18 5.85 11.26 0.94
CA THR A 18 6.49 9.96 1.16
C THR A 18 6.72 9.24 -0.16
N PHE A 19 5.71 9.25 -1.04
CA PHE A 19 5.81 8.65 -2.37
C PHE A 19 6.92 9.31 -3.20
N GLU A 20 6.95 10.64 -3.29
CA GLU A 20 7.96 11.39 -4.05
C GLU A 20 9.39 11.19 -3.54
N TYR A 21 9.55 11.05 -2.22
CA TYR A 21 10.84 10.68 -1.64
C TYR A 21 11.24 9.27 -2.07
N LEU A 22 10.33 8.31 -1.97
CA LEU A 22 10.63 6.92 -2.32
C LEU A 22 10.86 6.76 -3.82
N ASP A 23 10.06 7.36 -4.68
CA ASP A 23 10.21 7.31 -6.13
C ASP A 23 11.62 7.75 -6.56
N ARG A 24 12.14 8.84 -5.98
CA ARG A 24 13.50 9.32 -6.29
C ARG A 24 14.61 8.43 -5.75
N ASN A 25 14.38 7.67 -4.69
CA ASN A 25 15.40 6.87 -4.00
C ASN A 25 15.29 5.36 -4.24
N LEU A 26 14.22 4.92 -4.91
CA LEU A 26 13.99 3.55 -5.33
C LEU A 26 14.73 3.31 -6.66
N ARG A 27 15.46 2.21 -6.74
CA ARG A 27 16.09 1.77 -8.00
C ARG A 27 15.02 1.45 -9.05
N GLU A 28 15.44 1.46 -10.31
CA GLU A 28 14.69 0.82 -11.40
C GLU A 28 14.41 -0.65 -11.06
N GLU A 29 13.21 -1.14 -11.40
CA GLU A 29 12.69 -2.46 -11.03
C GLU A 29 12.59 -2.67 -9.49
N GLY A 30 12.64 -1.58 -8.72
CA GLY A 30 12.38 -1.60 -7.29
C GLY A 30 10.89 -1.66 -6.99
N ILE A 31 10.55 -2.21 -5.82
CA ILE A 31 9.13 -2.46 -5.46
C ILE A 31 8.69 -1.47 -4.39
N LEU A 32 7.60 -0.76 -4.67
CA LEU A 32 6.90 0.06 -3.68
C LEU A 32 5.57 -0.58 -3.34
N CYS A 33 5.34 -0.86 -2.05
CA CYS A 33 4.12 -1.47 -1.54
C CYS A 33 3.54 -0.62 -0.40
N ALA A 34 2.23 -0.62 -0.22
CA ALA A 34 1.57 0.14 0.85
C ALA A 34 0.26 -0.52 1.31
N THR A 35 -0.12 -0.27 2.56
CA THR A 35 -1.39 -0.71 3.14
C THR A 35 -2.36 0.45 3.35
N PHE A 36 -3.64 0.22 3.07
CA PHE A 36 -4.68 1.23 3.21
C PHE A 36 -5.93 0.67 3.88
N ILE A 37 -6.38 1.36 4.92
CA ILE A 37 -7.67 1.13 5.57
C ILE A 37 -8.76 1.99 4.90
N THR A 38 -8.40 3.17 4.38
CA THR A 38 -9.34 4.08 3.70
C THR A 38 -9.21 4.01 2.18
N LEU A 39 -10.34 4.07 1.49
CA LEU A 39 -10.39 4.03 0.03
C LEU A 39 -9.70 5.24 -0.62
N ASP A 40 -9.83 6.42 -0.02
CA ASP A 40 -9.21 7.66 -0.52
C ASP A 40 -7.70 7.56 -0.62
N ASN A 41 -7.03 7.04 0.43
CA ASN A 41 -5.58 6.88 0.41
C ASN A 41 -5.15 5.77 -0.55
N PHE A 42 -5.93 4.69 -0.65
CA PHE A 42 -5.69 3.63 -1.64
C PHE A 42 -5.75 4.20 -3.06
N GLN A 43 -6.82 4.91 -3.41
CA GLN A 43 -6.99 5.48 -4.75
C GLN A 43 -5.88 6.49 -5.06
N ARG A 44 -5.56 7.36 -4.10
CA ARG A 44 -4.46 8.33 -4.25
C ARG A 44 -3.12 7.65 -4.53
N PHE A 45 -2.82 6.54 -3.84
CA PHE A 45 -1.59 5.77 -4.11
C PHE A 45 -1.61 5.13 -5.49
N MET A 46 -2.74 4.55 -5.90
CA MET A 46 -2.89 3.95 -7.23
C MET A 46 -2.70 5.00 -8.34
N ASP A 47 -3.19 6.22 -8.14
CA ASP A 47 -3.01 7.31 -9.09
C ASP A 47 -1.56 7.79 -9.16
N LEU A 48 -0.85 7.83 -8.03
CA LEU A 48 0.60 8.11 -7.99
C LEU A 48 1.40 7.05 -8.75
N LEU A 49 1.12 5.76 -8.53
CA LEU A 49 1.77 4.67 -9.28
C LEU A 49 1.57 4.82 -10.79
N ARG A 50 0.35 5.14 -11.24
CA ARG A 50 0.03 5.35 -12.66
C ARG A 50 0.74 6.59 -13.22
N LEU A 51 0.71 7.70 -12.48
CA LEU A 51 1.33 8.97 -12.87
C LEU A 51 2.84 8.81 -13.09
N HIS A 52 3.51 8.05 -12.21
CA HIS A 52 4.95 7.76 -12.29
C HIS A 52 5.27 6.52 -13.13
N ARG A 53 4.28 5.96 -13.85
CA ARG A 53 4.42 4.85 -14.80
C ARG A 53 4.98 3.56 -14.20
N TYR A 54 4.69 3.29 -12.93
CA TYR A 54 4.99 2.01 -12.30
C TYR A 54 4.28 0.89 -13.07
N LYS A 55 4.95 -0.25 -13.20
CA LYS A 55 4.49 -1.47 -13.85
C LYS A 55 4.04 -2.50 -12.82
N SER A 56 3.44 -3.59 -13.32
CA SER A 56 3.01 -4.73 -12.50
C SER A 56 2.23 -4.29 -11.25
N ILE A 57 1.34 -3.32 -11.45
CA ILE A 57 0.50 -2.76 -10.40
C ILE A 57 -0.52 -3.82 -10.01
N GLU A 58 -0.51 -4.20 -8.74
CA GLU A 58 -1.41 -5.21 -8.17
C GLU A 58 -2.01 -4.69 -6.88
N SER A 59 -3.26 -5.05 -6.62
CA SER A 59 -3.90 -4.80 -5.33
C SER A 59 -4.72 -6.00 -4.87
N HIS A 60 -4.73 -6.20 -3.55
CA HIS A 60 -5.51 -7.23 -2.89
C HIS A 60 -6.23 -6.64 -1.69
N LEU A 61 -7.46 -7.09 -1.45
CA LEU A 61 -8.18 -6.82 -0.21
C LEU A 61 -8.03 -8.03 0.70
N VAL A 62 -7.44 -7.83 1.87
CA VAL A 62 -7.29 -8.88 2.89
C VAL A 62 -8.21 -8.57 4.05
N GLN A 63 -9.00 -9.55 4.46
CA GLN A 63 -9.85 -9.47 5.63
C GLN A 63 -9.62 -10.69 6.53
N ALA A 64 -9.51 -10.44 7.83
CA ALA A 64 -9.43 -11.48 8.84
C ALA A 64 -10.65 -11.42 9.76
N ALA A 65 -10.97 -12.54 10.38
CA ALA A 65 -11.99 -12.61 11.42
C ALA A 65 -11.53 -13.55 12.54
N GLU A 66 -11.93 -13.24 13.77
CA GLU A 66 -11.65 -14.05 14.96
C GLU A 66 -12.94 -14.68 15.48
N ILE A 67 -12.84 -15.86 16.10
CA ILE A 67 -13.98 -16.50 16.78
C ILE A 67 -14.02 -15.99 18.22
N GLY A 68 -15.02 -15.16 18.52
CA GLY A 68 -15.34 -14.68 19.86
C GLY A 68 -16.13 -15.67 20.69
N GLN A 69 -16.64 -15.19 21.83
CA GLN A 69 -17.45 -16.01 22.74
C GLN A 69 -18.68 -16.60 22.04
N LYS A 70 -19.06 -17.81 22.46
CA LYS A 70 -20.19 -18.57 21.90
C LYS A 70 -20.08 -18.84 20.38
N GLY A 71 -18.87 -18.85 19.83
CA GLY A 71 -18.63 -19.14 18.41
C GLY A 71 -18.92 -17.96 17.46
N MET A 72 -19.10 -16.75 17.98
CA MET A 72 -19.42 -15.58 17.17
C MET A 72 -18.21 -15.11 16.35
N LEU A 73 -18.34 -15.03 15.03
CA LEU A 73 -17.30 -14.44 14.17
C LEU A 73 -17.25 -12.92 14.35
N LYS A 74 -16.05 -12.39 14.59
CA LYS A 74 -15.75 -10.95 14.67
C LYS A 74 -14.78 -10.57 13.56
N ALA A 75 -15.29 -9.90 12.54
CA ALA A 75 -14.46 -9.43 11.43
C ALA A 75 -13.62 -8.22 11.83
N GLN A 76 -12.37 -8.20 11.38
CA GLN A 76 -11.51 -7.01 11.39
C GLN A 76 -11.78 -6.18 10.14
N ASN A 77 -11.48 -4.88 10.20
CA ASN A 77 -11.56 -4.02 9.03
C ASN A 77 -10.68 -4.59 7.90
N PRO A 78 -11.18 -4.64 6.66
CA PRO A 78 -10.38 -5.10 5.55
C PRO A 78 -9.27 -4.09 5.25
N ILE A 79 -8.12 -4.60 4.80
CA ILE A 79 -6.95 -3.80 4.45
C ILE A 79 -6.63 -4.02 2.97
N PHE A 80 -6.57 -2.94 2.21
CA PHE A 80 -6.00 -2.98 0.87
C PHE A 80 -4.49 -3.04 0.97
N ILE A 81 -3.88 -3.98 0.27
CA ILE A 81 -2.44 -4.04 0.02
C ILE A 81 -2.25 -3.77 -1.46
N ALA A 82 -1.46 -2.75 -1.80
CA ALA A 82 -1.19 -2.38 -3.18
C ALA A 82 0.31 -2.27 -3.41
N LYS A 83 0.79 -2.71 -4.58
CA LYS A 83 2.18 -2.55 -4.99
C LYS A 83 2.31 -2.08 -6.44
N GLY A 84 3.46 -1.52 -6.75
CA GLY A 84 3.95 -1.33 -8.12
C GLY A 84 5.45 -1.56 -8.18
N VAL A 85 5.93 -1.86 -9.38
CA VAL A 85 7.35 -1.98 -9.72
C VAL A 85 7.75 -0.74 -10.51
N LYS A 86 8.79 -0.03 -10.09
CA LYS A 86 9.27 1.17 -10.77
C LYS A 86 9.87 0.83 -12.13
#